data_AF-A0A8S9UB04-F1
#
_entry.id   AF-A0A8S9UB04-F1
#
_cell.length_a   1.000
_cell.length_b   1.000
_cell.length_c   1.000
_cell.angle_alpha   90.00
_cell.angle_beta   90.00
_cell.angle_gamma   90.00
#
_symmetry.space_group_name_H-M   'P 1'
#
loop_
_entity.id
_entity.type
_entity.pdbx_description
1 polymer ?
#
loop_
_entity_poly.entity_id
_entity_poly.type
_entity_poly.pdbx_seq_one_letter_code
_entity_poly.pdbx_strand_id
1 'polypeptide(L)'
;MDIMLWFITKERFRFRYSFGDKETFWLSFEMAHVPYSFSPWGVSVVSSSPNKDAEKYPDSLCGCILQYLPDSGLEAEMLYVNGKALLDPYPEGIEMATKMRSNNMFNTAPALMTPRQERQVLNKSNHPETKFSSECLIGLGGVPLPQEFAGHLLRRRLFYLGATTGVFGALQHRETYEMRQLLEV
;
A
#
# COMPACT_ATOMS: atom_id res chain seq x y z
N MET A 1 6.34 4.35 -22.59
CA MET A 1 6.71 4.60 -21.18
C MET A 1 8.06 5.32 -21.03
N ASP A 2 8.72 5.71 -22.13
CA ASP A 2 10.07 6.29 -22.14
C ASP A 2 10.16 7.67 -21.51
N ILE A 3 9.05 8.43 -21.53
CA ILE A 3 8.96 9.75 -20.89
C ILE A 3 9.14 9.67 -19.38
N MET A 4 8.50 8.69 -18.72
CA MET A 4 8.66 8.50 -17.28
C MET A 4 10.09 8.10 -16.94
N LEU A 5 10.69 7.22 -17.76
CA LEU A 5 12.09 6.86 -17.60
C LEU A 5 13.02 8.06 -17.82
N TRP A 6 12.73 8.91 -18.80
CA TRP A 6 13.46 10.16 -19.05
C TRP A 6 13.37 11.13 -17.87
N PHE A 7 12.18 11.30 -17.27
CA PHE A 7 12.02 12.10 -16.06
C PHE A 7 12.88 11.55 -14.91
N ILE A 8 12.82 10.24 -14.66
CA ILE A 8 13.54 9.58 -13.56
C ILE A 8 15.05 9.59 -13.79
N THR A 9 15.53 9.48 -15.02
CA THR A 9 16.97 9.28 -15.31
C THR A 9 17.70 10.51 -15.81
N LYS A 10 16.99 11.51 -16.33
CA LYS A 10 17.57 12.73 -16.94
C LYS A 10 17.04 13.98 -16.28
N GLU A 11 15.74 14.21 -16.36
CA GLU A 11 15.17 15.53 -16.04
C GLU A 11 15.23 15.85 -14.54
N ARG A 12 15.07 14.84 -13.68
CA ARG A 12 15.19 15.02 -12.22
C ARG A 12 16.53 15.57 -11.75
N PHE A 13 17.57 15.46 -12.58
CA PHE A 13 18.92 15.93 -12.29
C PHE A 13 19.21 17.32 -12.88
N ARG A 14 18.38 17.80 -13.81
CA ARG A 14 18.55 19.11 -14.47
C ARG A 14 17.80 20.22 -13.75
N PHE A 15 16.65 19.90 -13.18
CA PHE A 15 15.83 20.83 -12.43
C PHE A 15 15.47 20.26 -11.07
N ARG A 16 15.08 21.14 -10.14
CA ARG A 16 14.44 20.71 -8.90
C ARG A 16 13.08 20.11 -9.25
N TYR A 17 13.09 18.79 -9.41
CA TYR A 17 11.95 18.00 -9.82
C TYR A 17 11.01 17.73 -8.65
N SER A 18 9.75 17.36 -8.93
CA SER A 18 8.69 17.31 -7.91
C SER A 18 9.08 16.45 -6.71
N PHE A 19 8.44 16.74 -5.57
CA PHE A 19 8.71 16.04 -4.30
C PHE A 19 8.13 14.62 -4.26
N GLY A 20 7.51 14.13 -5.33
CA GLY A 20 6.72 12.91 -5.32
C GLY A 20 6.75 12.09 -6.62
N ASP A 21 6.60 10.79 -6.45
CA ASP A 21 6.33 9.82 -7.51
C ASP A 21 5.00 10.13 -8.24
N LYS A 22 4.03 10.74 -7.55
CA LYS A 22 2.72 11.07 -8.10
C LYS A 22 2.77 12.12 -9.20
N GLU A 23 3.45 13.25 -9.01
CA GLU A 23 3.49 14.29 -10.06
C GLU A 23 4.31 13.82 -11.27
N THR A 24 5.34 12.98 -11.04
CA THR A 24 6.11 12.33 -12.10
C THR A 24 5.22 11.52 -13.04
N PHE A 25 4.29 10.75 -12.45
CA PHE A 25 3.35 9.93 -13.21
C PHE A 25 2.45 10.79 -14.10
N TRP A 26 1.79 11.82 -13.53
CA TRP A 26 0.88 12.69 -14.29
C TRP A 26 1.57 13.44 -15.42
N LEU A 27 2.75 14.02 -15.15
CA LEU A 27 3.55 14.69 -16.17
C LEU A 27 3.94 13.75 -17.30
N SER A 28 4.19 12.47 -16.99
CA SER A 28 4.55 11.48 -18.00
C SER A 28 3.41 11.17 -18.96
N PHE A 29 2.18 11.04 -18.47
CA PHE A 29 1.01 10.83 -19.33
C PHE A 29 0.73 12.04 -20.21
N GLU A 30 0.80 13.25 -19.62
CA GLU A 30 0.57 14.50 -20.33
C GLU A 30 1.58 14.68 -21.47
N MET A 31 2.89 14.57 -21.18
CA MET A 31 3.93 14.73 -22.21
C MET A 31 3.96 13.59 -23.23
N ALA A 32 3.47 12.40 -22.87
CA ALA A 32 3.32 11.30 -23.83
C ALA A 32 2.06 11.42 -24.68
N HIS A 33 1.17 12.38 -24.38
CA HIS A 33 -0.13 12.55 -25.02
C HIS A 33 -0.98 11.26 -24.98
N VAL A 34 -0.84 10.49 -23.89
CA VAL A 34 -1.57 9.23 -23.70
C VAL A 34 -2.79 9.48 -22.84
N PRO A 35 -4.00 9.07 -23.29
CA PRO A 35 -5.20 9.17 -22.47
C PRO A 35 -5.02 8.44 -21.15
N TYR A 36 -5.47 9.06 -20.07
CA TYR A 36 -5.53 8.45 -18.75
C TYR A 36 -6.91 8.64 -18.15
N SER A 37 -7.29 7.71 -17.28
CA SER A 37 -8.49 7.83 -16.47
C SER A 37 -8.17 7.40 -15.05
N PHE A 38 -8.89 7.98 -14.11
CA PHE A 38 -8.85 7.52 -12.74
C PHE A 38 -9.72 6.27 -12.60
N SER A 39 -9.28 5.29 -11.81
CA SER A 39 -10.13 4.16 -11.40
C SER A 39 -11.50 4.66 -10.92
N PRO A 40 -12.62 4.01 -11.22
CA PRO A 40 -13.91 4.41 -10.62
C PRO A 40 -13.93 4.17 -9.11
N TRP A 41 -13.04 3.32 -8.61
CA TRP A 41 -12.95 2.93 -7.22
C TRP A 41 -12.20 3.97 -6.37
N GLY A 42 -12.71 4.17 -5.15
CA GLY A 42 -12.07 4.95 -4.12
C GLY A 42 -10.83 4.25 -3.56
N VAL A 43 -10.08 4.99 -2.73
CA VAL A 43 -8.95 4.42 -2.01
C VAL A 43 -9.44 3.41 -0.98
N SER A 44 -8.67 2.36 -0.75
CA SER A 44 -8.86 1.40 0.32
C SER A 44 -7.59 1.35 1.18
N VAL A 45 -7.65 0.73 2.35
CA VAL A 45 -6.47 0.51 3.20
C VAL A 45 -6.49 -0.90 3.78
N VAL A 46 -5.34 -1.37 4.24
CA VAL A 46 -5.24 -2.57 5.08
C VAL A 46 -5.34 -2.19 6.55
N SER A 47 -5.70 -3.14 7.42
CA SER A 47 -5.63 -2.97 8.87
C SER A 47 -4.20 -2.73 9.33
N SER A 48 -4.02 -1.95 10.39
CA SER A 48 -2.73 -1.74 11.04
C SER A 48 -2.68 -2.51 12.37
N SER A 49 -1.87 -3.56 12.45
CA SER A 49 -1.67 -4.28 13.71
C SER A 49 -1.08 -3.39 14.83
N PRO A 50 -0.12 -2.47 14.57
CA PRO A 50 0.48 -1.66 15.63
C PRO A 50 -0.48 -0.70 16.34
N ASN A 51 -1.49 -0.17 15.64
CA ASN A 51 -2.50 0.73 16.23
C ASN A 51 -3.76 0.00 16.71
N LYS A 52 -3.85 -1.33 16.48
CA LYS A 52 -5.01 -2.16 16.79
C LYS A 52 -6.32 -1.55 16.27
N ASP A 53 -6.28 -0.97 15.06
CA ASP A 53 -7.40 -0.22 14.49
C ASP A 53 -8.67 -1.05 14.43
N ALA A 54 -8.62 -2.27 13.91
CA ALA A 54 -9.76 -3.17 13.81
C ALA A 54 -10.35 -3.59 15.18
N GLU A 55 -9.52 -3.66 16.23
CA GLU A 55 -9.99 -3.96 17.59
C GLU A 55 -10.64 -2.74 18.23
N LYS A 56 -10.05 -1.56 18.03
CA LYS A 56 -10.49 -0.31 18.65
C LYS A 56 -11.69 0.32 17.95
N TYR A 57 -11.73 0.20 16.63
CA TYR A 57 -12.75 0.77 15.75
C TYR A 57 -13.13 -0.29 14.70
N PRO A 58 -14.07 -1.21 15.00
CA PRO A 58 -14.40 -2.33 14.12
C PRO A 58 -14.88 -1.95 12.71
N ASP A 59 -15.34 -0.71 12.53
CA ASP A 59 -15.82 -0.17 11.26
C ASP A 59 -14.76 0.66 10.50
N SER A 60 -13.53 0.76 11.02
CA SER A 60 -12.53 1.71 10.53
C SER A 60 -11.12 1.10 10.46
N LEU A 61 -10.42 1.34 9.36
CA LEU A 61 -9.04 0.88 9.15
C LEU A 61 -8.11 2.05 8.85
N CYS A 62 -6.84 1.95 9.26
CA CYS A 62 -5.88 3.05 9.29
C CYS A 62 -4.47 2.66 8.80
N GLY A 63 -4.30 1.51 8.15
CA GLY A 63 -3.00 1.05 7.66
C GLY A 63 -2.65 1.58 6.27
N CYS A 64 -1.82 0.80 5.57
CA CYS A 64 -1.27 1.19 4.27
C CYS A 64 -2.32 1.21 3.16
N ILE A 65 -2.12 2.08 2.17
CA ILE A 65 -3.05 2.29 1.06
C ILE A 65 -3.10 1.04 0.17
N LEU A 66 -4.31 0.59 -0.13
CA LEU A 66 -4.64 -0.50 -1.04
C LEU A 66 -5.44 0.04 -2.22
N GLN A 67 -5.21 -0.54 -3.39
CA GLN A 67 -6.03 -0.31 -4.58
C GLN A 67 -6.48 -1.62 -5.20
N TYR A 68 -7.70 -1.60 -5.71
CA TYR A 68 -8.31 -2.67 -6.49
C TYR A 68 -8.06 -2.48 -7.98
N LEU A 69 -8.26 -3.55 -8.76
CA LEU A 69 -8.29 -3.45 -10.22
C LEU A 69 -9.36 -2.44 -10.67
N PRO A 70 -9.05 -1.58 -11.66
CA PRO A 70 -9.98 -0.58 -12.17
C PRO A 70 -10.96 -1.18 -13.19
N ASP A 71 -11.51 -2.36 -12.88
CA ASP A 71 -12.53 -3.02 -13.70
C ASP A 71 -13.95 -2.83 -13.14
N SER A 72 -14.95 -3.22 -13.92
CA SER A 72 -16.36 -3.27 -13.51
C SER A 72 -16.82 -4.69 -13.16
N GLY A 73 -15.88 -5.60 -12.87
CA GLY A 73 -16.20 -6.97 -12.47
C GLY A 73 -16.99 -6.98 -11.17
N LEU A 74 -17.74 -8.04 -10.88
CA LEU A 74 -18.43 -8.17 -9.59
C LEU A 74 -17.45 -8.47 -8.46
N GLU A 75 -16.45 -9.31 -8.74
CA GLU A 75 -15.41 -9.68 -7.81
C GLU A 75 -14.38 -8.55 -7.66
N ALA A 76 -14.06 -8.21 -6.41
CA ALA A 76 -13.10 -7.18 -6.10
C ALA A 76 -11.69 -7.77 -6.00
N GLU A 77 -10.88 -7.61 -7.05
CA GLU A 77 -9.50 -8.09 -7.06
C GLU A 77 -8.52 -7.01 -6.60
N MET A 78 -7.67 -7.37 -5.63
CA MET A 78 -6.64 -6.48 -5.11
C MET A 78 -5.51 -6.32 -6.14
N LEU A 79 -5.25 -5.08 -6.56
CA LEU A 79 -4.18 -4.75 -7.51
C LEU A 79 -2.84 -4.50 -6.80
N TYR A 80 -2.84 -3.62 -5.79
CA TYR A 80 -1.58 -3.16 -5.19
C TYR A 80 -1.79 -2.60 -3.78
N VAL A 81 -0.77 -2.76 -2.93
CA VAL A 81 -0.68 -2.10 -1.62
C VAL A 81 0.59 -1.26 -1.54
N ASN A 82 0.41 0.04 -1.33
CA ASN A 82 1.47 1.00 -1.13
C ASN A 82 1.71 1.23 0.37
N GLY A 83 2.79 0.65 0.89
CA GLY A 83 3.09 0.79 2.32
C GLY A 83 4.53 0.46 2.67
N LYS A 84 5.36 1.47 2.93
CA LYS A 84 6.71 1.26 3.48
C LYS A 84 6.66 0.55 4.84
N ALA A 85 5.64 0.85 5.65
CA ALA A 85 5.35 0.18 6.91
C ALA A 85 5.10 -1.34 6.79
N LEU A 86 4.79 -1.85 5.60
CA LEU A 86 4.69 -3.30 5.40
C LEU A 86 6.05 -3.96 5.16
N LEU A 87 7.07 -3.21 4.76
CA LEU A 87 8.35 -3.73 4.28
C LEU A 87 9.52 -3.45 5.22
N ASP A 88 9.57 -2.23 5.76
CA ASP A 88 10.69 -1.70 6.53
C ASP A 88 10.34 -1.68 8.03
N PRO A 89 11.14 -2.32 8.92
CA PRO A 89 10.97 -2.20 10.37
C PRO A 89 11.03 -0.75 10.88
N TYR A 90 11.71 0.14 10.17
CA TYR A 90 11.84 1.56 10.49
C TYR A 90 11.45 2.45 9.29
N PRO A 91 10.15 2.57 8.97
CA PRO A 91 9.70 3.28 7.77
C PRO A 91 10.14 4.73 7.70
N GLU A 92 10.22 5.42 8.84
CA GLU A 92 10.69 6.81 8.95
C GLU A 92 12.19 6.90 9.34
N GLY A 93 12.89 5.77 9.40
CA GLY A 93 14.27 5.67 9.89
C GLY A 93 14.37 5.43 11.40
N ILE A 94 15.53 4.91 11.82
CA ILE A 94 15.79 4.52 13.23
C ILE A 94 15.72 5.73 14.17
N GLU A 95 16.20 6.89 13.73
CA GLU A 95 16.21 8.13 14.52
C GLU A 95 14.79 8.60 14.88
N MET A 96 13.82 8.31 14.01
CA MET A 96 12.42 8.70 14.21
C MET A 96 11.61 7.65 14.96
N ALA A 97 12.20 6.50 15.34
CA ALA A 97 11.46 5.36 15.86
C ALA A 97 10.56 5.68 17.06
N THR A 98 10.99 6.61 17.93
CA THR A 98 10.22 7.04 19.12
C THR A 98 9.15 8.08 18.83
N LYS A 99 9.19 8.71 17.65
CA LYS A 99 8.27 9.78 17.22
C LYS A 99 7.31 9.33 16.12
N MET A 100 7.45 8.10 15.63
CA MET A 100 6.59 7.55 14.58
C MET A 100 5.15 7.45 15.06
N ARG A 101 4.21 7.86 14.21
CA ARG A 101 2.79 7.58 14.44
C ARG A 101 2.57 6.07 14.33
N SER A 102 1.65 5.53 15.13
CA SER A 102 1.43 4.09 15.21
C SER A 102 1.06 3.45 13.86
N ASN A 103 0.38 4.17 12.98
CA ASN A 103 0.04 3.70 11.64
C ASN A 103 1.20 3.74 10.62
N ASN A 104 2.28 4.46 10.93
CA ASN A 104 3.54 4.44 10.19
C ASN A 104 4.55 3.45 10.78
N MET A 105 4.19 2.73 11.85
CA MET A 105 5.04 1.68 12.41
C MET A 105 4.97 0.41 11.57
N PHE A 106 6.01 -0.43 11.69
CA PHE A 106 6.08 -1.70 10.97
C PHE A 106 4.86 -2.58 11.24
N ASN A 107 4.09 -2.82 10.19
CA ASN A 107 2.85 -3.58 10.24
C ASN A 107 3.12 -5.03 9.85
N THR A 108 3.36 -5.87 10.86
CA THR A 108 3.86 -7.24 10.69
C THR A 108 2.86 -8.16 10.00
N ALA A 109 1.58 -8.08 10.38
CA ALA A 109 0.54 -9.03 9.96
C ALA A 109 -0.82 -8.32 9.81
N PRO A 110 -1.02 -7.51 8.77
CA PRO A 110 -2.36 -7.01 8.46
C PRO A 110 -3.29 -8.19 8.15
N ALA A 111 -4.53 -8.12 8.63
CA ALA A 111 -5.52 -9.18 8.48
C ALA A 111 -6.75 -8.76 7.66
N LEU A 112 -7.11 -7.48 7.73
CA LEU A 112 -8.29 -6.94 7.06
C LEU A 112 -7.90 -5.93 5.98
N MET A 113 -8.79 -5.74 5.02
CA MET A 113 -8.78 -4.67 4.04
C MET A 113 -10.15 -4.00 3.97
N THR A 114 -10.17 -2.72 3.63
CA THR A 114 -11.43 -2.04 3.32
C THR A 114 -12.01 -2.63 2.04
N PRO A 115 -13.32 -2.95 2.00
CA PRO A 115 -13.99 -3.41 0.78
C PRO A 115 -13.80 -2.45 -0.40
N ARG A 116 -13.91 -2.97 -1.62
CA ARG A 116 -13.96 -2.12 -2.83
C ARG A 116 -15.20 -1.25 -2.77
N GLN A 117 -15.01 0.02 -3.03
CA GLN A 117 -16.03 1.05 -2.88
C GLN A 117 -15.82 2.15 -3.91
N GLU A 118 -16.91 2.78 -4.35
CA GLU A 118 -16.84 3.98 -5.19
C GLU A 118 -16.27 5.16 -4.41
N ARG A 119 -15.83 6.20 -5.10
CA ARG A 119 -15.37 7.42 -4.42
C ARG A 119 -16.51 8.06 -3.63
N GLN A 120 -16.32 8.18 -2.32
CA GLN A 120 -17.27 8.84 -1.44
C GLN A 120 -16.58 9.67 -0.35
N VAL A 121 -17.34 10.62 0.21
CA VAL A 121 -16.95 11.34 1.41
C VAL A 121 -17.19 10.45 2.61
N LEU A 122 -16.17 10.26 3.45
CA LEU A 122 -16.28 9.40 4.62
C LEU A 122 -17.20 10.03 5.68
N ASN A 123 -18.11 9.22 6.21
CA ASN A 123 -18.96 9.63 7.32
C ASN A 123 -18.24 9.42 8.65
N LYS A 124 -17.99 10.52 9.38
CA LYS A 124 -17.31 10.49 10.69
C LYS A 124 -18.27 10.53 11.88
N SER A 125 -19.58 10.54 11.64
CA SER A 125 -20.59 10.74 12.69
C SER A 125 -20.59 9.67 13.77
N ASN A 126 -20.15 8.44 13.46
CA ASN A 126 -20.08 7.35 14.43
C ASN A 126 -18.93 7.51 15.44
N HIS A 127 -17.97 8.40 15.17
CA HIS A 127 -16.79 8.61 16.00
C HIS A 127 -16.48 10.10 16.20
N PRO A 128 -17.42 10.88 16.77
CA PRO A 128 -17.33 12.34 16.79
C PRO A 128 -16.19 12.87 17.67
N GLU A 129 -15.79 12.11 18.69
CA GLU A 129 -14.73 12.50 19.63
C GLU A 129 -13.35 11.96 19.25
N THR A 130 -13.29 11.07 18.27
CA THR A 130 -12.04 10.43 17.84
C THR A 130 -11.33 11.25 16.77
N LYS A 131 -10.11 11.69 17.07
CA LYS A 131 -9.22 12.27 16.06
C LYS A 131 -8.50 11.18 15.29
N PHE A 132 -9.08 10.79 14.15
CA PHE A 132 -8.39 9.92 13.19
C PHE A 132 -7.35 10.68 12.38
N SER A 133 -6.28 10.00 12.01
CA SER A 133 -5.38 10.49 10.97
C SER A 133 -6.11 10.54 9.62
N SER A 134 -5.64 11.41 8.72
CA SER A 134 -6.23 11.64 7.39
C SER A 134 -6.30 10.41 6.48
N GLU A 135 -5.44 9.44 6.74
CA GLU A 135 -5.25 8.19 6.01
C GLU A 135 -6.20 7.08 6.47
N CYS A 136 -6.92 7.28 7.59
CA CYS A 136 -7.91 6.33 8.08
C CYS A 136 -9.20 6.37 7.27
N LEU A 137 -9.70 5.19 6.90
CA LEU A 137 -11.00 5.01 6.29
C LEU A 137 -12.02 4.61 7.34
N ILE A 138 -12.96 5.53 7.61
CA ILE A 138 -13.90 5.46 8.73
C ILE A 138 -15.25 5.00 8.22
N GLY A 139 -15.88 4.06 8.93
CA GLY A 139 -17.23 3.59 8.65
C GLY A 139 -17.36 2.71 7.40
N LEU A 140 -16.26 2.23 6.83
CA LEU A 140 -16.24 1.36 5.64
C LEU A 140 -16.07 -0.13 5.99
N GLY A 141 -15.77 -0.44 7.26
CA GLY A 141 -15.54 -1.80 7.72
C GLY A 141 -14.24 -2.42 7.19
N GLY A 142 -14.08 -3.69 7.53
CA GLY A 142 -12.96 -4.52 7.07
C GLY A 142 -13.47 -5.90 6.65
N VAL A 143 -12.98 -6.38 5.51
CA VAL A 143 -13.11 -7.76 5.06
C VAL A 143 -11.75 -8.45 5.11
N PRO A 144 -11.68 -9.78 5.25
CA PRO A 144 -10.41 -10.50 5.28
C PRO A 144 -9.58 -10.23 4.02
N LEU A 145 -8.26 -10.11 4.20
CA LEU A 145 -7.31 -10.11 3.09
C LEU A 145 -7.32 -11.47 2.36
N PRO A 146 -7.02 -11.50 1.05
CA PRO A 146 -6.85 -12.75 0.32
C PRO A 146 -5.77 -13.62 0.98
N GLN A 147 -5.97 -14.94 0.98
CA GLN A 147 -5.05 -15.90 1.60
C GLN A 147 -3.60 -15.77 1.07
N GLU A 148 -3.46 -15.48 -0.22
CA GLU A 148 -2.17 -15.30 -0.90
C GLU A 148 -1.40 -14.04 -0.45
N PHE A 149 -2.09 -13.09 0.19
CA PHE A 149 -1.49 -11.80 0.58
C PHE A 149 -0.26 -11.96 1.48
N ALA A 150 -0.34 -12.87 2.46
CA ALA A 150 0.75 -13.09 3.41
C ALA A 150 2.01 -13.61 2.71
N GLY A 151 1.85 -14.55 1.76
CA GLY A 151 2.95 -15.08 0.96
C GLY A 151 3.58 -14.00 0.07
N HIS A 152 2.77 -13.20 -0.61
CA HIS A 152 3.24 -12.07 -1.42
C HIS A 152 3.96 -11.00 -0.59
N LEU A 153 3.44 -10.70 0.60
CA LEU A 153 4.07 -9.75 1.52
C LEU A 153 5.43 -10.24 2.01
N LEU A 154 5.52 -11.50 2.42
CA LEU A 154 6.78 -12.13 2.85
C LEU A 154 7.82 -12.07 1.72
N ARG A 155 7.42 -12.46 0.50
CA ARG A 155 8.27 -12.33 -0.68
C ARG A 155 8.76 -10.91 -0.83
N ARG A 156 7.87 -9.92 -0.80
CA ARG A 156 8.26 -8.50 -0.99
C ARG A 156 9.19 -7.99 0.12
N ARG A 157 9.03 -8.43 1.37
CA ARG A 157 9.95 -8.13 2.48
C ARG A 157 11.35 -8.69 2.23
N LEU A 158 11.45 -9.92 1.77
CA LEU A 158 12.74 -10.56 1.48
C LEU A 158 13.45 -9.92 0.29
N PHE A 159 12.69 -9.57 -0.76
CA PHE A 159 13.21 -8.76 -1.86
C PHE A 159 13.72 -7.40 -1.39
N TYR A 160 12.93 -6.71 -0.56
CA TYR A 160 13.32 -5.41 0.01
C TYR A 160 14.61 -5.53 0.84
N LEU A 161 14.68 -6.51 1.75
CA LEU A 161 15.86 -6.77 2.58
C LEU A 161 17.09 -7.09 1.73
N GLY A 162 16.97 -7.95 0.72
CA GLY A 162 18.08 -8.28 -0.17
C GLY A 162 18.60 -7.07 -0.94
N ALA A 163 17.69 -6.21 -1.40
CA ALA A 163 18.05 -4.98 -2.10
C ALA A 163 18.73 -3.95 -1.18
N THR A 164 18.26 -3.79 0.08
CA THR A 164 18.82 -2.81 1.02
C THR A 164 20.13 -3.26 1.66
N THR A 165 20.36 -4.58 1.79
CA THR A 165 21.56 -5.15 2.41
C THR A 165 22.61 -5.64 1.42
N GLY A 166 22.31 -5.63 0.12
CA GLY A 166 23.20 -6.16 -0.93
C GLY A 166 23.24 -7.69 -1.01
N VAL A 167 22.37 -8.40 -0.28
CA VAL A 167 22.25 -9.86 -0.30
C VAL A 167 21.36 -10.29 -1.47
N PHE A 168 21.92 -10.23 -2.69
CA PHE A 168 21.16 -10.47 -3.93
C PHE A 168 20.66 -11.90 -4.12
N GLY A 169 21.15 -12.88 -3.34
CA GLY A 169 20.63 -14.25 -3.35
C GLY A 169 19.11 -14.32 -3.06
N ALA A 170 18.60 -13.39 -2.23
CA ALA A 170 17.17 -13.26 -1.97
C ALA A 170 16.34 -12.82 -3.20
N LEU A 171 16.98 -12.25 -4.22
CA LEU A 171 16.33 -11.82 -5.47
C LEU A 171 16.31 -12.91 -6.54
N GLN A 172 17.14 -13.95 -6.39
CA GLN A 172 17.38 -14.97 -7.42
C GLN A 172 16.37 -16.11 -7.38
N HIS A 173 15.73 -16.36 -6.24
CA HIS A 173 14.75 -17.43 -6.12
C HIS A 173 13.30 -16.91 -6.23
N ARG A 174 12.78 -16.88 -7.47
CA ARG A 174 11.37 -16.52 -7.72
C ARG A 174 10.39 -17.60 -7.25
N GLU A 175 10.82 -18.86 -7.25
CA GLU A 175 10.01 -20.08 -6.99
C GLU A 175 9.73 -20.34 -5.50
N THR A 176 10.49 -19.73 -4.58
CA THR A 176 10.42 -20.03 -3.13
C THR A 176 9.08 -19.70 -2.46
N TYR A 177 8.17 -19.02 -3.16
CA TYR A 177 6.90 -18.55 -2.61
C TYR A 177 5.68 -19.02 -3.38
N GLU A 178 5.84 -19.93 -4.35
CA GLU A 178 4.73 -20.72 -4.89
C GLU A 178 4.36 -21.80 -3.86
N MET A 179 3.89 -21.38 -2.68
CA MET A 179 3.32 -22.29 -1.69
C MET A 179 1.91 -22.70 -2.14
N ARG A 180 1.84 -23.49 -3.22
CA ARG A 180 0.68 -24.34 -3.51
C ARG A 180 0.87 -25.70 -2.86
N GLN A 181 -0.09 -26.04 -2.01
CA GLN A 181 -0.56 -27.41 -1.75
C GLN A 181 0.42 -28.42 -1.10
N LEU A 182 0.96 -28.10 0.08
CA LEU A 182 1.61 -29.14 0.92
C LEU A 182 1.05 -29.24 2.35
N LEU A 183 -0.14 -28.69 2.62
CA LEU A 183 -0.84 -28.87 3.89
C LEU A 183 -2.25 -29.48 3.76
N GLU A 184 -2.54 -30.13 2.64
CA GLU A 184 -3.62 -31.12 2.57
C GLU A 184 -3.03 -32.52 2.77
N VAL A 185 -2.75 -32.87 4.03
CA VAL A 185 -2.64 -34.26 4.52
C VAL A 185 -3.42 -34.36 5.82
#